data_AF-A0A8C5P1X2-F1
#
_entry.id   AF-A0A8C5P1X2-F1
#
_cell.length_a   1.000
_cell.length_b   1.000
_cell.length_c   1.000
_cell.angle_alpha   90.00
_cell.angle_beta   90.00
_cell.angle_gamma   90.00
#
_symmetry.space_group_name_H-M   'P 1'
#
loop_
_entity.id
_entity.type
_entity.pdbx_description
1 polymer ?
#
loop_
_entity_poly.entity_id
_entity_poly.type
_entity_poly.pdbx_seq_one_letter_code
_entity_poly.pdbx_strand_id
1 'polypeptide(L)'
;PEYVWAFNGRALKNSQDHLNISNMSASQEGTYTCIAKNSKTLLSGSASVVVKLSAAAVAMMIVPVPTKPMEGQDVTLTVQGYPKDLLVYAWYPLETEAATSPLIRP
;
A
#
# COMPACT_ATOMS: atom_id res chain seq x y z
N PRO A 1 -20.62 -0.64 27.99
CA PRO A 1 -19.87 -1.60 27.12
C PRO A 1 -18.35 -1.44 27.29
N GLU A 2 -17.77 -2.58 27.51
CA GLU A 2 -16.28 -2.62 27.57
C GLU A 2 -15.69 -3.05 26.23
N TYR A 3 -14.51 -2.21 25.92
CA TYR A 3 -13.95 -2.47 24.56
C TYR A 3 -12.52 -2.99 24.70
N VAL A 4 -12.25 -3.87 23.71
CA VAL A 4 -10.87 -4.40 23.63
C VAL A 4 -10.47 -4.42 22.14
N TRP A 5 -9.16 -4.00 22.00
CA TRP A 5 -8.70 -3.96 20.59
C TRP A 5 -7.55 -4.95 20.41
N ALA A 6 -7.48 -5.50 19.16
CA ALA A 6 -6.39 -6.43 18.81
C ALA A 6 -5.85 -6.07 17.42
N PHE A 7 -4.47 -6.12 17.40
CA PHE A 7 -3.81 -5.93 16.09
C PHE A 7 -3.12 -7.23 15.66
N ASN A 8 -3.67 -7.78 14.56
CA ASN A 8 -3.17 -9.05 13.99
C ASN A 8 -3.21 -10.16 15.05
N GLY A 9 -4.29 -10.03 15.79
CA GLY A 9 -4.51 -11.15 16.73
C GLY A 9 -3.89 -10.86 18.11
N ARG A 10 -3.19 -9.71 18.20
CA ARG A 10 -2.55 -9.41 19.50
C ARG A 10 -3.30 -8.25 20.16
N ALA A 11 -3.46 -8.46 21.48
CA ALA A 11 -4.29 -7.48 22.21
C ALA A 11 -3.52 -6.14 22.35
N LEU A 12 -4.28 -5.08 22.14
CA LEU A 12 -3.69 -3.73 22.32
C LEU A 12 -4.17 -3.15 23.65
N LYS A 13 -3.28 -2.33 24.17
CA LYS A 13 -3.69 -1.71 25.44
C LYS A 13 -4.58 -0.48 25.16
N ASN A 14 -5.90 -0.85 24.84
CA ASN A 14 -6.88 0.22 24.58
C ASN A 14 -8.28 -0.28 24.97
N SER A 15 -8.90 0.64 25.72
CA SER A 15 -10.24 0.21 26.17
C SER A 15 -11.30 1.22 25.74
N GLN A 16 -10.92 2.04 24.80
CA GLN A 16 -11.88 3.04 24.32
C GLN A 16 -12.69 2.51 23.14
N ASP A 17 -13.74 3.21 22.93
CA ASP A 17 -14.60 2.75 21.81
C ASP A 17 -13.99 3.11 20.46
N HIS A 18 -12.80 3.76 20.53
CA HIS A 18 -12.10 4.04 19.26
C HIS A 18 -10.60 3.80 19.43
N LEU A 19 -9.95 3.49 18.32
CA LEU A 19 -8.48 3.27 18.30
C LEU A 19 -7.82 4.31 17.40
N ASN A 20 -6.82 5.10 18.09
CA ASN A 20 -6.13 6.14 17.30
C ASN A 20 -4.71 5.65 16.92
N ILE A 21 -4.49 5.60 15.68
CA ILE A 21 -3.13 5.25 15.20
C ILE A 21 -2.50 6.50 14.59
N SER A 22 -1.43 6.99 15.21
CA SER A 22 -0.79 8.21 14.69
C SER A 22 0.42 7.85 13.82
N ASN A 23 0.53 8.64 12.76
CA ASN A 23 1.66 8.45 11.83
C ASN A 23 1.79 6.98 11.40
N MET A 24 0.82 6.53 10.76
CA MET A 24 0.77 5.10 10.37
C MET A 24 1.93 4.77 9.41
N SER A 25 2.55 3.56 9.71
CA SER A 25 3.63 3.08 8.83
C SER A 25 3.26 1.68 8.28
N ALA A 26 4.13 1.26 7.31
CA ALA A 26 3.84 -0.04 6.63
C ALA A 26 3.74 -1.18 7.65
N SER A 27 4.46 -1.08 8.75
CA SER A 27 4.44 -2.18 9.74
C SER A 27 3.11 -2.22 10.50
N GLN A 28 2.42 -1.17 10.34
CA GLN A 28 1.15 -1.14 11.12
C GLN A 28 -0.04 -1.46 10.22
N GLU A 29 0.19 -1.87 8.95
CA GLU A 29 -0.88 -2.44 8.08
C GLU A 29 -1.26 -3.84 8.56
N GLY A 30 -2.53 -3.94 8.69
CA GLY A 30 -2.95 -5.30 9.08
C GLY A 30 -4.41 -5.30 9.53
N THR A 31 -4.72 -6.37 10.24
CA THR A 31 -6.13 -6.53 10.67
C THR A 31 -6.33 -6.02 12.10
N TYR A 32 -7.32 -5.10 12.20
CA TYR A 32 -7.70 -4.59 13.53
C TYR A 32 -9.08 -5.13 13.93
N THR A 33 -9.10 -5.61 15.13
CA THR A 33 -10.35 -6.22 15.61
C THR A 33 -10.77 -5.53 16.91
N CYS A 34 -12.11 -5.17 16.89
CA CYS A 34 -12.66 -4.64 18.15
C CYS A 34 -13.65 -5.64 18.78
N ILE A 35 -13.48 -5.76 20.05
CA ILE A 35 -14.40 -6.66 20.78
C ILE A 35 -15.11 -5.82 21.85
N ALA A 36 -16.50 -5.87 21.78
CA ALA A 36 -17.28 -5.12 22.79
C ALA A 36 -18.05 -6.09 23.70
N LYS A 37 -17.93 -5.76 24.90
CA LYS A 37 -18.58 -6.64 25.90
C LYS A 37 -19.54 -5.80 26.75
N ASN A 38 -20.79 -6.35 26.83
CA ASN A 38 -21.76 -5.72 27.76
C ASN A 38 -21.67 -6.33 29.17
N SER A 39 -21.35 -5.51 30.14
CA SER A 39 -21.07 -6.05 31.50
C SER A 39 -22.37 -6.49 32.18
N LYS A 40 -23.50 -5.97 31.70
CA LYS A 40 -24.78 -6.35 32.36
C LYS A 40 -25.32 -7.66 31.82
N THR A 41 -25.20 -7.85 30.48
CA THR A 41 -25.80 -9.08 29.90
C THR A 41 -24.71 -10.14 29.69
N LEU A 42 -23.45 -9.70 29.74
CA LEU A 42 -22.28 -10.58 29.54
C LEU A 42 -22.19 -11.05 28.09
N LEU A 43 -22.92 -10.42 27.20
CA LEU A 43 -22.79 -10.77 25.78
C LEU A 43 -21.64 -9.97 25.15
N SER A 44 -21.03 -10.66 24.10
CA SER A 44 -19.93 -9.95 23.43
C SER A 44 -20.05 -10.10 21.91
N GLY A 45 -19.58 -9.01 21.27
CA GLY A 45 -19.47 -9.04 19.80
C GLY A 45 -18.13 -8.49 19.33
N SER A 46 -17.82 -8.99 18.03
CA SER A 46 -16.52 -8.48 17.51
C SER A 46 -16.66 -8.15 16.04
N ALA A 47 -15.78 -7.18 15.66
CA ALA A 47 -15.67 -6.82 14.23
C ALA A 47 -14.21 -6.52 13.87
N SER A 48 -13.98 -6.88 12.49
CA SER A 48 -12.58 -6.66 12.09
C SER A 48 -12.52 -5.89 10.77
N VAL A 49 -11.34 -5.12 10.69
CA VAL A 49 -11.09 -4.41 9.41
C VAL A 49 -9.61 -4.52 9.06
N VAL A 50 -9.42 -4.63 7.71
CA VAL A 50 -8.01 -4.65 7.25
C VAL A 50 -7.62 -3.23 6.79
N VAL A 51 -6.51 -2.77 7.43
CA VAL A 51 -6.04 -1.41 7.06
C VAL A 51 -4.75 -1.52 6.24
N LYS A 52 -4.83 -0.87 5.00
CA LYS A 52 -3.62 -0.86 4.13
C LYS A 52 -3.32 0.58 3.69
N LEU A 53 -1.99 0.89 3.69
CA LEU A 53 -1.59 2.21 3.17
C LEU A 53 -1.78 2.29 1.65
N SER A 54 -2.53 3.44 1.31
CA SER A 54 -2.68 3.61 -0.15
C SER A 54 -1.39 4.16 -0.76
N ALA A 55 -1.05 3.44 -1.92
CA ALA A 55 0.09 4.01 -2.68
C ALA A 55 -0.30 5.34 -3.33
N ALA A 56 0.25 6.48 -2.80
CA ALA A 56 0.02 7.75 -3.53
C ALA A 56 -0.20 7.51 -5.02
N ALA A 57 -1.45 7.43 -5.47
CA ALA A 57 -1.75 7.31 -6.92
C ALA A 57 -1.03 8.40 -7.71
N VAL A 58 0.32 8.30 -7.87
CA VAL A 58 0.91 9.28 -8.82
C VAL A 58 0.54 8.87 -10.24
N ALA A 59 -0.37 9.76 -10.90
CA ALA A 59 -0.69 9.49 -12.32
C ALA A 59 0.59 9.51 -13.18
N MET A 60 0.85 8.35 -13.69
CA MET A 60 1.99 8.22 -14.61
C MET A 60 1.75 9.06 -15.88
N MET A 61 2.78 9.94 -16.14
CA MET A 61 2.66 10.73 -17.38
C MET A 61 3.97 10.70 -18.17
N ILE A 62 3.76 10.64 -19.54
CA ILE A 62 4.96 10.74 -20.41
C ILE A 62 5.11 12.21 -20.84
N VAL A 63 6.39 12.71 -20.47
CA VAL A 63 6.63 14.13 -20.84
C VAL A 63 7.86 14.21 -21.75
N PRO A 64 7.73 15.00 -22.87
CA PRO A 64 8.87 15.18 -23.79
C PRO A 64 9.88 16.21 -23.26
N VAL A 65 11.17 15.85 -23.48
CA VAL A 65 12.21 16.81 -23.06
C VAL A 65 13.13 17.05 -24.26
N PRO A 66 13.08 18.43 -24.89
CA PRO A 66 12.47 19.59 -24.24
C PRO A 66 10.95 19.66 -24.50
N THR A 67 10.14 20.37 -23.69
CA THR A 67 8.67 20.36 -23.70
C THR A 67 8.13 20.96 -25.00
N LYS A 68 8.98 21.63 -25.75
CA LYS A 68 8.55 22.17 -27.07
C LYS A 68 9.69 22.02 -28.08
N PRO A 69 9.79 20.86 -28.68
CA PRO A 69 10.95 20.67 -29.58
C PRO A 69 10.75 21.35 -30.93
N MET A 70 11.76 21.83 -31.51
CA MET A 70 11.73 22.41 -32.87
C MET A 70 12.20 21.37 -33.90
N GLU A 71 11.87 21.69 -35.22
CA GLU A 71 12.21 20.73 -36.30
C GLU A 71 13.73 20.50 -36.39
N GLY A 72 14.08 19.19 -36.20
CA GLY A 72 15.51 18.81 -36.37
C GLY A 72 16.19 18.59 -35.01
N GLN A 73 15.34 18.72 -33.90
CA GLN A 73 15.96 18.55 -32.56
C GLN A 73 15.66 17.15 -32.03
N ASP A 74 16.70 16.74 -31.23
CA ASP A 74 16.47 15.43 -30.57
C ASP A 74 15.55 15.60 -29.35
N VAL A 75 14.54 14.59 -29.30
CA VAL A 75 13.61 14.68 -28.16
C VAL A 75 13.71 13.40 -27.33
N THR A 76 13.75 13.63 -25.99
CA THR A 76 13.71 12.46 -25.08
C THR A 76 12.38 12.45 -24.33
N LEU A 77 11.68 11.22 -24.35
CA LEU A 77 10.41 11.08 -23.59
C LEU A 77 10.68 10.49 -22.21
N THR A 78 10.25 11.31 -21.22
CA THR A 78 10.56 10.86 -19.85
C THR A 78 9.23 10.52 -19.15
N VAL A 79 9.29 9.38 -18.44
CA VAL A 79 8.09 8.97 -17.67
C VAL A 79 8.20 9.55 -16.25
N GLN A 80 7.08 10.35 -15.89
CA GLN A 80 7.06 10.90 -14.52
C GLN A 80 5.79 10.45 -13.79
N GLY A 81 5.84 10.52 -12.40
CA GLY A 81 4.59 10.30 -11.65
C GLY A 81 4.35 8.80 -11.39
N TYR A 82 5.34 7.99 -11.27
CA TYR A 82 5.15 6.57 -10.97
C TYR A 82 5.38 6.33 -9.47
N PRO A 83 4.33 5.62 -8.93
CA PRO A 83 4.50 5.37 -7.48
C PRO A 83 5.87 4.78 -7.15
N LYS A 84 6.70 5.52 -6.36
CA LYS A 84 8.05 5.07 -5.94
C LYS A 84 7.99 3.65 -5.34
N ASP A 85 6.67 3.27 -5.04
CA ASP A 85 6.54 1.91 -4.46
C ASP A 85 6.10 0.91 -5.54
N LEU A 86 5.83 1.44 -6.81
CA LEU A 86 5.42 0.56 -7.92
C LEU A 86 6.61 -0.23 -8.47
N LEU A 87 7.19 -1.21 -7.69
CA LEU A 87 8.16 -2.17 -8.27
C LEU A 87 7.51 -2.94 -9.42
N VAL A 88 7.44 -2.36 -10.68
CA VAL A 88 6.92 -3.17 -11.81
C VAL A 88 8.10 -3.98 -12.41
N TYR A 89 8.34 -5.19 -11.95
CA TYR A 89 9.28 -6.06 -12.70
C TYR A 89 8.57 -6.67 -13.91
N ALA A 90 8.65 -6.07 -15.13
CA ALA A 90 8.19 -6.74 -16.37
C ALA A 90 9.38 -7.44 -17.05
N TRP A 91 9.49 -8.81 -16.84
CA TRP A 91 10.44 -9.58 -17.68
C TRP A 91 9.85 -9.78 -19.08
N TYR A 92 10.33 -9.01 -20.10
CA TYR A 92 10.08 -9.42 -21.50
C TYR A 92 11.06 -10.51 -21.93
N PRO A 93 10.44 -11.74 -22.15
CA PRO A 93 11.39 -12.74 -22.66
C PRO A 93 12.22 -12.19 -23.84
N LEU A 94 13.49 -11.70 -23.73
CA LEU A 94 14.36 -11.53 -24.91
C LEU A 94 14.25 -12.74 -25.85
N GLU A 95 13.25 -12.65 -26.88
CA GLU A 95 13.46 -13.67 -27.93
C GLU A 95 14.95 -14.05 -28.04
N THR A 96 15.32 -15.21 -27.30
CA THR A 96 16.41 -15.85 -28.08
C THR A 96 16.37 -17.37 -27.84
N GLU A 97 15.93 -18.06 -28.80
CA GLU A 97 17.23 -18.80 -28.79
C GLU A 97 18.39 -17.90 -28.34
N ALA A 98 18.25 -17.54 -27.06
CA ALA A 98 19.07 -17.99 -25.93
C ALA A 98 19.10 -16.89 -24.87
N ALA A 99 18.26 -17.01 -23.80
CA ALA A 99 18.66 -17.15 -22.39
C ALA A 99 17.82 -16.19 -21.53
N THR A 100 16.85 -16.75 -20.75
CA THR A 100 16.47 -17.04 -19.35
C THR A 100 16.06 -15.75 -18.64
N SER A 101 14.77 -15.62 -18.27
CA SER A 101 13.75 -15.28 -17.26
C SER A 101 14.20 -14.11 -16.39
N PRO A 102 13.37 -12.94 -16.21
CA PRO A 102 13.95 -12.28 -15.01
C PRO A 102 12.92 -12.12 -13.90
N LEU A 103 13.14 -12.89 -12.67
CA LEU A 103 13.03 -12.75 -11.21
C LEU A 103 13.36 -11.32 -10.76
N ILE A 104 12.28 -10.54 -10.42
CA ILE A 104 12.09 -9.24 -9.77
C ILE A 104 12.48 -9.37 -8.30
N ARG A 105 13.68 -8.80 -7.93
CA ARG A 105 13.60 -8.12 -6.61
C ARG A 105 14.86 -7.29 -6.40
N PRO A 106 14.83 -6.18 -5.38
CA PRO A 106 14.49 -4.81 -4.97
C PRO A 106 15.51 -3.79 -5.52
#